data_AF-A0A2W6T0N0-F1
#
_entry.id   AF-A0A2W6T0N0-F1
#
_cell.length_a   1.000
_cell.length_b   1.000
_cell.length_c   1.000
_cell.angle_alpha   90.00
_cell.angle_beta   90.00
_cell.angle_gamma   90.00
#
_symmetry.space_group_name_H-M   'P 1'
#
loop_
_entity.id
_entity.type
_entity.pdbx_description
1 polymer ?
#
loop_
_entity_poly.entity_id
_entity_poly.type
_entity_poly.pdbx_seq_one_letter_code
_entity_poly.pdbx_strand_id
1 'polypeptide(L)'
;YIYETSVNPDSINLVTMKTERTFLDVKANRSLFISENKLIRDSLFASFKPEEKENRKKEEKDLSKFEKLKRPEATFFEYFITKEIPEQKVYYHDRVGIKQIYYQEDRPIKWEITSDTGKQNGYSAQKAVANFGGRIWTAWFTKDIAISDGPYKFSGLPGLIVKLEDDKGDYRFDLVKKMILQNAFEEPISADAKQSTRINFNGDKAALKLELSKNRKNMAGNGDGMQNFRGGGRRGGGMNGSGMPGGMSEMQGGMGHRGGMDEGIQQMPSMNSNGNSSPIMSTAPQNPIELK
;
A
#
# COMPACT_ATOMS: atom_id res chain seq x y z
N TYR A 1 -2.42 -11.16 -22.10
CA TYR A 1 -3.82 -10.73 -22.29
C TYR A 1 -4.08 -9.48 -21.49
N ILE A 2 -4.83 -8.52 -22.04
CA ILE A 2 -5.10 -7.21 -21.41
C ILE A 2 -6.59 -7.15 -21.06
N TYR A 3 -6.87 -6.90 -19.78
CA TYR A 3 -8.22 -6.71 -19.26
C TYR A 3 -8.41 -5.25 -18.85
N GLU A 4 -9.61 -4.73 -19.07
CA GLU A 4 -10.12 -3.56 -18.38
C GLU A 4 -10.81 -4.03 -17.11
N THR A 5 -10.29 -3.58 -15.97
CA THR A 5 -10.77 -3.97 -14.65
C THR A 5 -11.46 -2.78 -14.02
N SER A 6 -12.75 -2.95 -13.70
CA SER A 6 -13.57 -1.96 -13.02
C SER A 6 -13.80 -2.40 -11.58
N VAL A 7 -13.57 -1.49 -10.63
CA VAL A 7 -13.78 -1.75 -9.19
C VAL A 7 -14.65 -0.64 -8.59
N ASN A 8 -15.65 -1.03 -7.81
CA ASN A 8 -16.40 -0.12 -6.96
C ASN A 8 -15.59 0.14 -5.67
N PRO A 9 -15.10 1.36 -5.43
CA PRO A 9 -14.35 1.67 -4.22
C PRO A 9 -15.21 1.65 -2.94
N ASP A 10 -16.54 1.73 -3.08
CA ASP A 10 -17.48 1.74 -1.96
C ASP A 10 -18.64 0.78 -2.25
N SER A 11 -18.57 -0.44 -1.71
CA SER A 11 -19.62 -1.45 -1.89
C SER A 11 -20.99 -1.08 -1.28
N ILE A 12 -21.11 0.03 -0.56
CA ILE A 12 -22.35 0.47 0.09
C ILE A 12 -23.03 1.56 -0.75
N ASN A 13 -22.27 2.34 -1.54
CA ASN A 13 -22.79 3.41 -2.38
C ASN A 13 -22.54 3.13 -3.86
N LEU A 14 -23.51 3.49 -4.72
CA LEU A 14 -23.33 3.47 -6.17
C LEU A 14 -22.41 4.63 -6.58
N VAL A 15 -21.11 4.47 -6.36
CA VAL A 15 -20.08 5.40 -6.78
C VAL A 15 -19.65 5.05 -8.21
N THR A 16 -19.13 6.03 -8.94
CA THR A 16 -18.48 5.78 -10.23
C THR A 16 -17.38 4.72 -10.07
N MET A 17 -17.52 3.62 -10.80
CA MET A 17 -16.51 2.56 -10.89
C MET A 17 -15.18 3.17 -11.32
N LYS A 18 -14.11 2.85 -10.59
CA LYS A 18 -12.77 3.19 -11.05
C LYS A 18 -12.25 2.07 -11.93
N THR A 19 -11.59 2.45 -13.02
CA THR A 19 -11.09 1.51 -14.01
C THR A 19 -9.58 1.55 -14.06
N GLU A 20 -8.94 0.39 -14.14
CA GLU A 20 -7.52 0.28 -14.48
C GLU A 20 -7.28 -0.90 -15.41
N ARG A 21 -6.18 -0.86 -16.16
CA ARG A 21 -5.77 -1.99 -17.00
C ARG A 21 -4.97 -2.98 -16.18
N THR A 22 -5.29 -4.25 -16.38
CA THR A 22 -4.57 -5.36 -15.78
C THR A 22 -4.11 -6.33 -16.85
N PHE A 23 -2.94 -6.90 -16.66
CA PHE A 23 -2.36 -7.87 -17.56
C PHE A 23 -2.47 -9.26 -16.96
N LEU A 24 -2.86 -10.22 -17.78
CA LEU A 24 -2.68 -11.64 -17.55
C LEU A 24 -1.62 -12.14 -18.55
N ASP A 25 -0.38 -12.22 -18.11
CA ASP A 25 0.71 -12.81 -18.90
C ASP A 25 0.68 -14.33 -18.73
N VAL A 26 0.80 -15.07 -19.82
CA VAL A 26 0.72 -16.54 -19.82
C VAL A 26 1.94 -17.09 -20.54
N LYS A 27 2.73 -17.89 -19.82
CA LYS A 27 3.96 -18.49 -20.34
C LYS A 27 3.99 -19.97 -19.96
N ALA A 28 3.81 -20.83 -20.96
CA ALA A 28 3.74 -22.28 -20.78
C ALA A 28 2.73 -22.66 -19.68
N ASN A 29 3.21 -23.24 -18.57
CA ASN A 29 2.38 -23.77 -17.48
C ASN A 29 2.13 -22.76 -16.35
N ARG A 30 2.52 -21.50 -16.53
CA ARG A 30 2.34 -20.46 -15.51
C ARG A 30 1.70 -19.20 -16.07
N SER A 31 1.09 -18.43 -15.19
CA SER A 31 0.61 -17.08 -15.51
C SER A 31 0.83 -16.08 -14.40
N LEU A 32 0.85 -14.80 -14.78
CA LEU A 32 1.02 -13.65 -13.91
C LEU A 32 -0.12 -12.66 -14.17
N PHE A 33 -0.88 -12.35 -13.13
CA PHE A 33 -1.84 -11.27 -13.13
C PHE A 33 -1.30 -10.05 -12.36
N ILE A 34 -1.25 -8.89 -13.01
CA ILE A 34 -0.68 -7.66 -12.44
C ILE A 34 -1.34 -6.40 -13.03
N SER A 35 -1.44 -5.32 -12.24
CA SER A 35 -1.91 -4.01 -12.74
C SER A 35 -0.84 -3.28 -13.55
N GLU A 36 -1.25 -2.61 -14.62
CA GLU A 36 -0.41 -1.68 -15.38
C GLU A 36 0.11 -0.53 -14.49
N ASN A 37 -0.74 0.01 -13.61
CA ASN A 37 -0.37 1.07 -12.68
C ASN A 37 0.69 0.61 -11.68
N LYS A 38 0.61 -0.66 -11.23
CA LYS A 38 1.64 -1.26 -10.37
C LYS A 38 2.97 -1.40 -11.13
N LEU A 39 2.95 -1.90 -12.36
CA LEU A 39 4.16 -2.03 -13.18
C LEU A 39 4.86 -0.69 -13.40
N ILE A 40 4.09 0.35 -13.77
CA ILE A 40 4.61 1.70 -13.96
C ILE A 40 5.22 2.20 -12.64
N ARG A 41 4.49 2.05 -11.53
CA ARG A 41 4.96 2.47 -10.21
C ARG A 41 6.27 1.78 -9.82
N ASP A 42 6.35 0.46 -9.95
CA ASP A 42 7.53 -0.31 -9.55
C ASP A 42 8.73 0.00 -10.46
N SER A 43 8.51 0.20 -11.76
CA SER A 43 9.54 0.63 -12.71
C SER A 43 10.09 2.01 -12.37
N LEU A 44 9.20 2.97 -12.04
CA LEU A 44 9.60 4.29 -11.59
C LEU A 44 10.41 4.20 -10.29
N PHE A 45 9.96 3.45 -9.28
CA PHE A 45 10.73 3.30 -8.04
C PHE A 45 12.07 2.59 -8.23
N ALA A 46 12.17 1.64 -9.16
CA ALA A 46 13.43 0.97 -9.47
C ALA A 46 14.45 1.93 -10.10
N SER A 47 14.02 2.83 -11.00
CA SER A 47 14.92 3.85 -11.57
C SER A 47 15.31 4.94 -10.59
N PHE A 48 14.54 5.15 -9.51
CA PHE A 48 14.90 6.04 -8.41
C PHE A 48 15.80 5.41 -7.34
N LYS A 49 16.20 4.12 -7.45
CA LYS A 49 17.22 3.57 -6.56
C LYS A 49 18.50 4.37 -6.77
N PRO A 50 19.01 5.10 -5.76
CA PRO A 50 20.32 5.70 -5.89
C PRO A 50 21.30 4.54 -5.91
N GLU A 51 21.85 4.22 -7.08
CA GLU A 51 23.08 3.44 -7.13
C GLU A 51 24.08 4.13 -6.19
N GLU A 52 24.60 3.36 -5.24
CA GLU A 52 25.54 3.87 -4.26
C GLU A 52 26.79 4.40 -4.98
N LYS A 53 26.88 5.74 -5.03
CA LYS A 53 28.10 6.56 -5.16
C LYS A 53 29.16 6.06 -6.16
N GLU A 54 29.15 6.63 -7.36
CA GLU A 54 30.28 7.44 -7.83
C GLU A 54 29.79 8.42 -8.90
N ASN A 55 30.29 9.67 -8.88
CA ASN A 55 29.97 10.76 -9.83
C ASN A 55 28.65 11.52 -9.66
N ARG A 56 28.43 12.11 -8.49
CA ARG A 56 27.59 13.33 -8.38
C ARG A 56 28.44 14.58 -8.50
N LYS A 57 28.72 15.00 -9.74
CA LYS A 57 28.90 16.42 -10.11
C LYS A 57 28.38 16.62 -11.54
N LYS A 58 27.34 17.45 -11.66
CA LYS A 58 26.53 17.82 -12.83
C LYS A 58 25.34 16.91 -13.10
N GLU A 59 24.21 17.23 -12.47
CA GLU A 59 22.89 17.17 -13.10
C GLU A 59 21.83 17.84 -12.20
N GLU A 60 22.08 19.08 -11.76
CA GLU A 60 21.06 19.93 -11.12
C GLU A 60 19.99 20.44 -12.13
N LYS A 61 19.97 19.92 -13.36
CA LYS A 61 19.16 20.46 -14.46
C LYS A 61 18.02 19.58 -14.96
N ASP A 62 17.78 18.40 -14.37
CA ASP A 62 16.72 17.49 -14.82
C ASP A 62 15.56 17.31 -13.83
N LEU A 63 15.56 17.97 -12.67
CA LEU A 63 14.43 17.92 -11.71
C LEU A 63 13.14 18.57 -12.27
N SER A 64 13.25 19.50 -13.22
CA SER A 64 12.11 20.19 -13.84
C SER A 64 11.43 19.40 -14.97
N LYS A 65 12.05 18.33 -15.48
CA LYS A 65 11.37 17.39 -16.40
C LYS A 65 10.47 16.40 -15.65
N PHE A 66 10.74 16.15 -14.37
CA PHE A 66 10.00 15.17 -13.56
C PHE A 66 8.65 15.69 -13.05
N GLU A 67 8.43 17.01 -12.97
CA GLU A 67 7.10 17.57 -12.65
C GLU A 67 6.04 17.27 -13.71
N LYS A 68 6.46 16.92 -14.94
CA LYS A 68 5.55 16.56 -16.03
C LYS A 68 5.23 15.06 -16.11
N LEU A 69 5.86 14.22 -15.28
CA LEU A 69 5.54 12.80 -15.23
C LEU A 69 4.28 12.62 -14.39
N LYS A 70 3.18 12.23 -15.03
CA LYS A 70 1.90 11.92 -14.35
C LYS A 70 2.20 11.08 -13.11
N ARG A 71 1.78 11.55 -11.94
CA ARG A 71 1.85 10.76 -10.71
C ARG A 71 1.20 9.40 -11.02
N PRO A 72 1.87 8.27 -10.77
CA PRO A 72 1.30 6.96 -11.06
C PRO A 72 -0.04 6.88 -10.34
N GLU A 73 -1.08 6.56 -11.10
CA GLU A 73 -2.45 6.52 -10.58
C GLU A 73 -2.52 5.49 -9.44
N ALA A 74 -3.44 5.72 -8.49
CA ALA A 74 -3.69 4.75 -7.45
C ALA A 74 -4.16 3.44 -8.11
N THR A 75 -3.62 2.31 -7.65
CA THR A 75 -4.03 0.98 -8.13
C THR A 75 -4.78 0.26 -7.01
N PHE A 76 -5.79 -0.53 -7.38
CA PHE A 76 -6.48 -1.45 -6.47
C PHE A 76 -5.71 -2.76 -6.29
N PHE A 77 -4.76 -3.03 -7.18
CA PHE A 77 -3.93 -4.22 -7.19
C PHE A 77 -2.47 -3.84 -6.92
N GLU A 78 -2.16 -3.41 -5.69
CA GLU A 78 -0.76 -3.18 -5.25
C GLU A 78 0.04 -4.49 -5.14
N TYR A 79 -0.63 -5.62 -5.24
CA TYR A 79 -0.11 -6.99 -5.26
C TYR A 79 -0.14 -7.57 -6.67
N PHE A 80 0.39 -8.78 -6.83
CA PHE A 80 0.27 -9.56 -8.06
C PHE A 80 -0.07 -11.02 -7.73
N ILE A 81 -0.64 -11.72 -8.70
CA ILE A 81 -1.03 -13.14 -8.55
C ILE A 81 -0.21 -13.96 -9.53
N THR A 82 0.38 -15.05 -9.07
CA THR A 82 0.99 -16.05 -9.95
C THR A 82 0.24 -17.37 -9.88
N LYS A 83 0.10 -18.07 -10.99
CA LYS A 83 -0.61 -19.34 -11.06
C LYS A 83 0.23 -20.42 -11.71
N GLU A 84 0.17 -21.62 -11.14
CA GLU A 84 0.61 -22.87 -11.77
C GLU A 84 -0.64 -23.52 -12.37
N ILE A 85 -0.76 -23.50 -13.71
CA ILE A 85 -1.98 -23.87 -14.42
C ILE A 85 -2.30 -25.37 -14.29
N PRO A 86 -1.35 -26.30 -14.51
CA PRO A 86 -1.63 -27.73 -14.42
C PRO A 86 -2.02 -28.19 -13.01
N GLU A 87 -1.36 -27.66 -11.99
CA GLU A 87 -1.57 -27.98 -10.58
C GLU A 87 -2.70 -27.16 -9.94
N GLN A 88 -3.25 -26.18 -10.68
CA GLN A 88 -4.24 -25.22 -10.22
C GLN A 88 -3.84 -24.49 -8.92
N LYS A 89 -2.54 -24.27 -8.71
CA LYS A 89 -2.06 -23.50 -7.55
C LYS A 89 -2.08 -22.02 -7.86
N VAL A 90 -2.56 -21.24 -6.90
CA VAL A 90 -2.64 -19.80 -6.99
C VAL A 90 -1.86 -19.20 -5.82
N TYR A 91 -0.98 -18.25 -6.11
CA TYR A 91 -0.19 -17.55 -5.11
C TYR A 91 -0.46 -16.06 -5.18
N TYR A 92 -0.68 -15.46 -4.03
CA TYR A 92 -0.84 -14.02 -3.86
C TYR A 92 0.46 -13.44 -3.33
N HIS A 93 0.98 -12.40 -3.99
CA HIS A 93 2.26 -11.78 -3.64
C HIS A 93 2.10 -10.28 -3.41
N ASP A 94 2.67 -9.79 -2.32
CA ASP A 94 2.61 -8.39 -1.92
C ASP A 94 4.00 -7.92 -1.48
N ARG A 95 4.15 -6.61 -1.29
CA ARG A 95 5.40 -6.01 -0.84
C ARG A 95 5.17 -5.11 0.37
N VAL A 96 6.12 -5.18 1.31
CA VAL A 96 6.22 -4.23 2.41
C VAL A 96 7.62 -3.63 2.36
N GLY A 97 7.73 -2.40 1.84
CA GLY A 97 9.03 -1.81 1.51
C GLY A 97 9.75 -2.65 0.45
N ILE A 98 10.97 -3.09 0.75
CA ILE A 98 11.76 -3.96 -0.15
C ILE A 98 11.48 -5.45 0.05
N LYS A 99 10.82 -5.85 1.14
CA LYS A 99 10.55 -7.26 1.45
C LYS A 99 9.28 -7.70 0.74
N GLN A 100 9.32 -8.90 0.16
CA GLN A 100 8.13 -9.58 -0.36
C GLN A 100 7.51 -10.48 0.70
N ILE A 101 6.19 -10.60 0.66
CA ILE A 101 5.42 -11.55 1.45
C ILE A 101 4.38 -12.19 0.53
N TYR A 102 4.17 -13.50 0.66
CA TYR A 102 3.22 -14.22 -0.19
C TYR A 102 2.53 -15.35 0.57
N TYR A 103 1.42 -15.83 0.01
CA TYR A 103 0.77 -17.06 0.45
C TYR A 103 0.22 -17.83 -0.75
N GLN A 104 0.04 -19.14 -0.57
CA GLN A 104 -0.73 -19.97 -1.49
C GLN A 104 -2.20 -19.93 -1.09
N GLU A 105 -3.09 -19.62 -2.04
CA GLU A 105 -4.54 -19.69 -1.84
C GLU A 105 -4.95 -21.14 -1.57
N ASP A 106 -5.65 -21.33 -0.46
CA ASP A 106 -6.07 -22.63 0.05
C ASP A 106 -7.51 -22.97 -0.33
N ARG A 107 -8.27 -22.00 -0.86
CA ARG A 107 -9.66 -22.18 -1.26
C ARG A 107 -9.77 -22.53 -2.75
N PRO A 108 -10.20 -23.75 -3.10
CA PRO A 108 -10.42 -24.12 -4.49
C PRO A 108 -11.67 -23.42 -5.05
N ILE A 109 -11.60 -23.00 -6.31
CA ILE A 109 -12.75 -22.44 -7.03
C ILE A 109 -13.52 -23.58 -7.68
N LYS A 110 -14.75 -23.81 -7.21
CA LYS A 110 -15.64 -24.83 -7.77
C LYS A 110 -16.59 -24.17 -8.76
N TRP A 111 -16.35 -24.41 -10.05
CA TRP A 111 -17.18 -23.87 -11.13
C TRP A 111 -18.38 -24.76 -11.42
N GLU A 112 -19.54 -24.12 -11.55
CA GLU A 112 -20.75 -24.69 -12.11
C GLU A 112 -20.89 -24.17 -13.55
N ILE A 113 -20.52 -25.00 -14.52
CA ILE A 113 -20.65 -24.67 -15.94
C ILE A 113 -22.11 -24.82 -16.35
N THR A 114 -22.68 -23.76 -16.90
CA THR A 114 -24.08 -23.72 -17.35
C THR A 114 -24.19 -23.99 -18.86
N SER A 115 -25.39 -24.27 -19.35
CA SER A 115 -25.66 -24.38 -20.79
C SER A 115 -25.74 -23.03 -21.52
N ASP A 116 -25.74 -21.92 -20.77
CA ASP A 116 -25.86 -20.58 -21.35
C ASP A 116 -24.61 -20.26 -22.18
N THR A 117 -24.85 -19.88 -23.43
CA THR A 117 -23.80 -19.44 -24.36
C THR A 117 -24.15 -18.05 -24.90
N GLY A 118 -23.12 -17.30 -25.27
CA GLY A 118 -23.29 -15.94 -25.78
C GLY A 118 -22.00 -15.40 -26.37
N LYS A 119 -22.12 -14.27 -27.09
CA LYS A 119 -20.94 -13.54 -27.55
C LYS A 119 -20.51 -12.56 -26.46
N GLN A 120 -19.27 -12.72 -25.98
CA GLN A 120 -18.66 -11.84 -24.99
C GLN A 120 -17.32 -11.35 -25.52
N ASN A 121 -17.14 -10.04 -25.59
CA ASN A 121 -15.89 -9.39 -26.00
C ASN A 121 -15.38 -9.89 -27.37
N GLY A 122 -16.31 -10.22 -28.27
CA GLY A 122 -16.01 -10.74 -29.61
C GLY A 122 -15.83 -12.27 -29.70
N TYR A 123 -15.86 -13.00 -28.59
CA TYR A 123 -15.67 -14.45 -28.53
C TYR A 123 -16.97 -15.19 -28.30
N SER A 124 -17.08 -16.41 -28.84
CA SER A 124 -18.10 -17.37 -28.42
C SER A 124 -17.75 -17.87 -27.03
N ALA A 125 -18.60 -17.58 -26.05
CA ALA A 125 -18.35 -17.87 -24.65
C ALA A 125 -19.49 -18.67 -24.01
N GLN A 126 -19.12 -19.48 -23.03
CA GLN A 126 -20.01 -20.25 -22.18
C GLN A 126 -19.95 -19.70 -20.76
N LYS A 127 -21.10 -19.64 -20.08
CA LYS A 127 -21.21 -19.11 -18.73
C LYS A 127 -20.92 -20.18 -17.68
N ALA A 128 -20.19 -19.80 -16.65
CA ALA A 128 -19.98 -20.57 -15.44
C ALA A 128 -20.18 -19.68 -14.21
N VAL A 129 -20.59 -20.28 -13.09
CA VAL A 129 -20.80 -19.59 -11.83
C VAL A 129 -19.96 -20.24 -10.73
N ALA A 130 -19.44 -19.48 -9.79
CA ALA A 130 -18.77 -20.02 -8.61
C ALA A 130 -18.99 -19.13 -7.39
N ASN A 131 -19.02 -19.73 -6.20
CA ASN A 131 -18.94 -19.00 -4.95
C ASN A 131 -17.48 -18.95 -4.48
N PHE A 132 -16.92 -17.74 -4.34
CA PHE A 132 -15.53 -17.55 -3.92
C PHE A 132 -15.37 -16.22 -3.19
N GLY A 133 -14.64 -16.23 -2.06
CA GLY A 133 -14.42 -15.03 -1.24
C GLY A 133 -15.71 -14.43 -0.66
N GLY A 134 -16.75 -15.25 -0.46
CA GLY A 134 -18.06 -14.79 0.02
C GLY A 134 -18.87 -13.99 -1.01
N ARG A 135 -18.56 -14.12 -2.29
CA ARG A 135 -19.26 -13.51 -3.44
C ARG A 135 -19.63 -14.58 -4.47
N ILE A 136 -20.66 -14.31 -5.25
CA ILE A 136 -21.04 -15.15 -6.38
C ILE A 136 -20.43 -14.52 -7.63
N TRP A 137 -19.64 -15.30 -8.34
CA TRP A 137 -18.95 -14.86 -9.56
C TRP A 137 -19.60 -15.47 -10.78
N THR A 138 -19.88 -14.63 -11.77
CA THR A 138 -20.27 -15.07 -13.11
C THR A 138 -19.08 -14.90 -14.03
N ALA A 139 -18.60 -16.02 -14.59
CA ALA A 139 -17.54 -16.06 -15.58
C ALA A 139 -18.09 -16.44 -16.95
N TRP A 140 -17.64 -15.78 -17.99
CA TRP A 140 -17.82 -16.20 -19.37
C TRP A 140 -16.47 -16.62 -19.93
N PHE A 141 -16.33 -17.88 -20.31
CA PHE A 141 -15.09 -18.44 -20.83
C PHE A 141 -15.23 -18.89 -22.28
N THR A 142 -14.15 -18.80 -23.05
CA THR A 142 -14.12 -19.23 -24.45
C THR A 142 -13.18 -20.40 -24.66
N LYS A 143 -13.63 -21.40 -25.42
CA LYS A 143 -12.82 -22.55 -25.85
C LYS A 143 -11.91 -22.22 -27.03
N ASP A 144 -12.16 -21.09 -27.71
CA ASP A 144 -11.34 -20.60 -28.83
C ASP A 144 -9.90 -20.29 -28.37
N ILE A 145 -9.73 -20.00 -27.08
CA ILE A 145 -8.45 -19.85 -26.41
C ILE A 145 -8.36 -20.96 -25.36
N ALA A 146 -7.77 -22.10 -25.74
CA ALA A 146 -7.66 -23.31 -24.92
C ALA A 146 -6.61 -23.18 -23.78
N ILE A 147 -6.75 -22.15 -22.96
CA ILE A 147 -5.93 -21.88 -21.78
C ILE A 147 -6.87 -21.86 -20.58
N SER A 148 -6.68 -22.77 -19.62
CA SER A 148 -7.52 -22.88 -18.43
C SER A 148 -7.21 -21.80 -17.39
N ASP A 149 -7.44 -20.54 -17.74
CA ASP A 149 -7.01 -19.40 -16.92
C ASP A 149 -7.93 -18.18 -17.04
N GLY A 150 -7.66 -17.14 -16.25
CA GLY A 150 -8.46 -15.91 -16.19
C GLY A 150 -7.82 -14.79 -15.38
N PRO A 151 -8.51 -13.65 -15.20
CA PRO A 151 -8.01 -12.54 -14.41
C PRO A 151 -7.95 -12.88 -12.91
N TYR A 152 -7.09 -12.18 -12.17
CA TYR A 152 -6.91 -12.33 -10.72
C TYR A 152 -6.64 -13.81 -10.33
N LYS A 153 -7.36 -14.34 -9.34
CA LYS A 153 -7.21 -15.72 -8.83
C LYS A 153 -7.99 -16.76 -9.63
N PHE A 154 -8.80 -16.35 -10.60
CA PHE A 154 -9.73 -17.23 -11.31
C PHE A 154 -9.02 -18.03 -12.40
N SER A 155 -9.21 -19.35 -12.37
CA SER A 155 -8.70 -20.33 -13.33
C SER A 155 -9.53 -21.62 -13.24
N GLY A 156 -9.23 -22.63 -14.07
CA GLY A 156 -9.83 -23.97 -13.95
C GLY A 156 -11.06 -24.24 -14.83
N LEU A 157 -11.46 -23.29 -15.68
CA LEU A 157 -12.46 -23.52 -16.74
C LEU A 157 -11.79 -24.09 -18.00
N PRO A 158 -12.50 -24.85 -18.87
CA PRO A 158 -11.91 -25.45 -20.07
C PRO A 158 -11.73 -24.41 -21.21
N GLY A 159 -11.11 -23.28 -20.91
CA GLY A 159 -10.92 -22.13 -21.80
C GLY A 159 -10.63 -20.86 -21.02
N LEU A 160 -10.23 -19.79 -21.73
CA LEU A 160 -9.87 -18.52 -21.12
C LEU A 160 -11.13 -17.76 -20.68
N ILE A 161 -11.15 -17.24 -19.46
CA ILE A 161 -12.21 -16.34 -18.96
C ILE A 161 -12.09 -14.99 -19.68
N VAL A 162 -13.04 -14.64 -20.55
CA VAL A 162 -13.04 -13.38 -21.30
C VAL A 162 -13.84 -12.27 -20.62
N LYS A 163 -14.77 -12.63 -19.74
CA LYS A 163 -15.51 -11.71 -18.89
C LYS A 163 -15.73 -12.34 -17.53
N LEU A 164 -15.56 -11.57 -16.46
CA LEU A 164 -15.80 -11.99 -15.09
C LEU A 164 -16.42 -10.84 -14.31
N GLU A 165 -17.50 -11.10 -13.59
CA GLU A 165 -18.13 -10.11 -12.72
C GLU A 165 -18.69 -10.77 -11.46
N ASP A 166 -18.75 -10.03 -10.37
CA ASP A 166 -19.43 -10.47 -9.16
C ASP A 166 -20.92 -10.10 -9.19
N ASP A 167 -21.71 -10.75 -8.33
CA ASP A 167 -23.15 -10.57 -8.22
C ASP A 167 -23.56 -9.15 -7.79
N LYS A 168 -22.65 -8.41 -7.16
CA LYS A 168 -22.88 -7.04 -6.71
C LYS A 168 -22.48 -5.99 -7.74
N GLY A 169 -21.78 -6.37 -8.80
CA GLY A 169 -21.20 -5.45 -9.77
C GLY A 169 -20.08 -4.57 -9.20
N ASP A 170 -19.52 -4.95 -8.04
CA ASP A 170 -18.38 -4.26 -7.43
C ASP A 170 -17.08 -4.55 -8.18
N TYR A 171 -17.01 -5.68 -8.89
CA TYR A 171 -15.85 -6.09 -9.66
C TYR A 171 -16.26 -6.57 -11.02
N ARG A 172 -15.58 -6.04 -12.04
CA ARG A 172 -15.73 -6.49 -13.41
C ARG A 172 -14.38 -6.54 -14.10
N PHE A 173 -14.12 -7.63 -14.81
CA PHE A 173 -12.93 -7.84 -15.62
C PHE A 173 -13.37 -8.19 -17.03
N ASP A 174 -13.04 -7.32 -17.98
CA ASP A 174 -13.40 -7.48 -19.39
C ASP A 174 -12.13 -7.64 -20.23
N LEU A 175 -12.01 -8.75 -20.97
CA LEU A 175 -10.88 -8.95 -21.87
C LEU A 175 -10.99 -7.96 -23.03
N VAL A 176 -9.99 -7.09 -23.18
CA VAL A 176 -10.00 -6.06 -24.24
C VAL A 176 -9.09 -6.44 -25.39
N LYS A 177 -7.92 -7.03 -25.10
CA LYS A 177 -6.90 -7.25 -26.13
C LYS A 177 -6.03 -8.46 -25.86
N LYS A 178 -5.73 -9.19 -26.94
CA LYS A 178 -4.65 -10.19 -27.00
C LYS A 178 -3.40 -9.55 -27.62
N MET A 179 -2.25 -9.78 -27.03
CA MET A 179 -0.95 -9.34 -27.54
C MET A 179 0.07 -10.46 -27.29
N ILE A 180 0.96 -10.68 -28.26
CA ILE A 180 2.06 -11.63 -28.15
C ILE A 180 3.33 -10.81 -27.91
N LEU A 181 4.07 -11.17 -26.87
CA LEU A 181 5.35 -10.54 -26.52
C LEU A 181 6.46 -11.57 -26.73
N GLN A 182 7.60 -11.12 -27.27
CA GLN A 182 8.79 -11.99 -27.37
C GLN A 182 9.48 -12.17 -26.01
N ASN A 183 9.50 -11.09 -25.20
CA ASN A 183 10.02 -11.10 -23.84
C ASN A 183 8.89 -10.76 -22.87
N ALA A 184 8.26 -11.80 -22.33
CA ALA A 184 7.28 -11.68 -21.25
C ALA A 184 7.93 -11.04 -20.02
N PHE A 185 7.18 -10.19 -19.32
CA PHE A 185 7.66 -9.60 -18.07
C PHE A 185 7.59 -10.67 -16.98
N GLU A 186 8.68 -10.86 -16.24
CA GLU A 186 8.71 -11.72 -15.07
C GLU A 186 8.92 -10.85 -13.84
N GLU A 187 7.92 -10.79 -12.97
CA GLU A 187 8.10 -10.15 -11.66
C GLU A 187 9.03 -11.04 -10.84
N PRO A 188 10.22 -10.55 -10.44
CA PRO A 188 11.15 -11.37 -9.68
C PRO A 188 10.56 -11.61 -8.28
N ILE A 189 10.46 -12.89 -7.91
CA ILE A 189 10.18 -13.32 -6.54
C ILE A 189 11.53 -13.37 -5.82
N SER A 190 11.66 -12.60 -4.75
CA SER A 190 12.86 -12.50 -3.94
C SER A 190 13.08 -13.80 -3.18
N ALA A 191 14.34 -14.25 -3.08
CA ALA A 191 14.69 -15.45 -2.34
C ALA A 191 14.39 -15.35 -0.83
N ASP A 192 14.34 -14.12 -0.30
CA ASP A 192 13.99 -13.82 1.10
C ASP A 192 12.48 -13.54 1.28
N ALA A 193 11.64 -13.82 0.27
CA ALA A 193 10.21 -13.59 0.37
C ALA A 193 9.61 -14.40 1.53
N LYS A 194 8.92 -13.72 2.45
CA LYS A 194 8.28 -14.35 3.59
C LYS A 194 7.05 -15.12 3.12
N GLN A 195 7.06 -16.43 3.24
CA GLN A 195 5.85 -17.24 3.08
C GLN A 195 4.97 -17.11 4.34
N SER A 196 3.67 -16.91 4.13
CA SER A 196 2.64 -16.88 5.16
C SER A 196 1.49 -17.82 4.77
N THR A 197 0.45 -17.88 5.59
CA THR A 197 -0.84 -18.48 5.25
C THR A 197 -1.83 -17.38 4.91
N ARG A 198 -2.86 -17.69 4.11
CA ARG A 198 -3.92 -16.73 3.78
C ARG A 198 -4.52 -16.07 5.03
N ILE A 199 -4.79 -16.86 6.08
CA ILE A 199 -5.42 -16.39 7.33
C ILE A 199 -4.49 -15.44 8.10
N ASN A 200 -3.19 -15.75 8.18
CA ASN A 200 -2.23 -14.96 8.95
C ASN A 200 -1.65 -13.79 8.15
N PHE A 201 -1.89 -13.74 6.84
CA PHE A 201 -1.23 -12.84 5.91
C PHE A 201 -1.28 -11.37 6.34
N ASN A 202 -2.45 -10.88 6.75
CA ASN A 202 -2.60 -9.49 7.17
C ASN A 202 -1.82 -9.18 8.46
N GLY A 203 -1.81 -10.11 9.41
CA GLY A 203 -1.03 -9.98 10.65
C GLY A 203 0.47 -9.99 10.37
N ASP A 204 0.92 -10.92 9.53
CA ASP A 204 2.33 -11.01 9.11
C ASP A 204 2.78 -9.78 8.32
N LYS A 205 1.93 -9.26 7.43
CA LYS A 205 2.17 -8.02 6.69
C LYS A 205 2.30 -6.82 7.63
N ALA A 206 1.41 -6.71 8.62
CA ALA A 206 1.46 -5.64 9.62
C ALA A 206 2.73 -5.72 10.49
N ALA A 207 3.13 -6.93 10.90
CA ALA A 207 4.36 -7.16 11.64
C ALA A 207 5.60 -6.71 10.85
N LEU A 208 5.70 -7.10 9.56
CA LEU A 208 6.77 -6.64 8.67
C LEU A 208 6.81 -5.11 8.54
N LYS A 209 5.65 -4.47 8.43
CA LYS A 209 5.55 -3.00 8.34
C LYS A 209 6.05 -2.34 9.62
N LEU A 210 5.71 -2.89 10.78
CA LEU A 210 6.17 -2.40 12.08
C LEU A 210 7.69 -2.55 12.23
N GLU A 211 8.26 -3.70 11.89
CA GLU A 211 9.71 -3.94 11.91
C GLU A 211 10.47 -2.92 11.06
N LEU A 212 10.03 -2.68 9.83
CA LEU A 212 10.65 -1.69 8.94
C LEU A 212 10.55 -0.27 9.51
N SER A 213 9.44 0.08 10.16
CA SER A 213 9.27 1.39 10.79
C SER A 213 10.20 1.60 11.99
N LYS A 214 10.43 0.56 12.80
CA LYS A 214 11.37 0.59 13.93
C LYS A 214 12.81 0.73 13.43
N ASN A 215 13.20 -0.06 12.42
CA ASN A 215 14.53 0.00 11.84
C ASN A 215 14.83 1.39 11.22
N ARG A 216 13.83 2.00 10.56
CA ARG A 216 13.97 3.35 10.00
C ARG A 216 14.17 4.42 11.08
N LYS A 217 13.46 4.33 12.21
CA LYS A 217 13.66 5.23 13.36
C LYS A 217 15.06 5.07 13.99
N ASN A 218 15.54 3.83 14.10
CA ASN A 218 16.89 3.56 14.63
C ASN A 218 18.00 4.10 13.70
N MET A 219 17.83 4.03 12.37
CA MET A 219 18.77 4.66 11.43
C MET A 219 18.73 6.19 11.48
N ALA A 220 17.55 6.79 11.62
CA ALA A 220 17.41 8.26 11.72
C ALA A 220 17.96 8.82 13.05
N GLY A 221 17.93 8.04 14.13
CA GLY A 221 18.47 8.42 15.44
C GLY A 221 20.00 8.33 15.57
N ASN A 222 20.69 7.66 14.63
CA ASN A 222 22.15 7.57 14.61
C ASN A 222 22.82 8.68 13.77
N GLY A 223 22.06 9.71 13.38
CA GLY A 223 22.52 10.84 12.58
C GLY A 223 23.00 12.08 13.35
N ASP A 224 23.01 12.08 14.69
CA ASP A 224 23.59 13.16 15.50
C ASP A 224 24.91 12.71 16.14
N GLY A 225 25.92 12.67 15.30
CA GLY A 225 27.27 12.29 15.67
C GLY A 225 28.33 13.09 14.92
N MET A 226 28.20 14.42 14.81
CA MET A 226 29.38 15.28 14.61
C MET A 226 29.14 16.78 14.90
N GLN A 227 29.99 17.29 15.78
CA GLN A 227 30.47 18.68 15.90
C GLN A 227 29.59 19.74 16.58
N ASN A 228 29.82 19.91 17.88
CA ASN A 228 30.12 21.24 18.41
C ASN A 228 31.46 21.22 19.18
N PHE A 229 32.55 21.29 18.42
CA PHE A 229 33.80 21.88 18.90
C PHE A 229 33.54 23.38 19.11
N ARG A 230 33.14 23.80 20.31
CA ARG A 230 33.35 25.19 20.72
C ARG A 230 34.75 25.30 21.27
N GLY A 231 35.64 25.74 20.38
CA GLY A 231 37.01 26.10 20.68
C GLY A 231 37.10 27.09 21.84
N GLY A 232 38.20 26.96 22.58
CA GLY A 232 38.61 27.89 23.62
C GLY A 232 38.69 29.31 23.06
N GLY A 233 37.87 30.19 23.64
CA GLY A 233 37.89 31.62 23.44
C GLY A 233 38.07 32.33 24.77
N ARG A 234 39.32 32.68 25.06
CA ARG A 234 39.77 33.88 25.81
C ARG A 234 38.98 34.26 27.07
N ARG A 235 39.51 33.84 28.23
CA ARG A 235 39.35 34.59 29.49
C ARG A 235 40.21 35.86 29.41
N GLY A 236 39.57 37.02 29.44
CA GLY A 236 40.23 38.32 29.52
C GLY A 236 39.28 39.36 30.11
N GLY A 237 39.70 39.97 31.23
CA GLY A 237 39.01 41.03 31.98
C GLY A 237 38.18 40.46 33.14
N GLY A 238 38.36 40.83 34.39
CA GLY A 238 39.14 41.89 35.02
C GLY A 238 38.47 42.13 36.37
N MET A 239 39.14 41.76 37.47
CA MET A 239 38.71 42.05 38.84
C MET A 239 39.14 43.47 39.20
N ASN A 240 38.19 44.29 39.65
CA ASN A 240 38.28 45.46 40.52
C ASN A 240 36.82 45.92 40.70
N GLY A 241 36.24 46.23 41.85
CA GLY A 241 36.68 46.33 43.23
C GLY A 241 35.54 47.01 44.00
N SER A 242 35.47 46.77 45.32
CA SER A 242 34.87 47.61 46.38
C SER A 242 33.38 48.03 46.31
N GLY A 243 32.64 47.77 47.41
CA GLY A 243 31.43 48.54 47.73
C GLY A 243 30.39 47.82 48.59
N MET A 244 30.68 47.63 49.87
CA MET A 244 29.73 47.30 50.96
C MET A 244 28.89 48.58 51.31
N PRO A 245 27.95 48.59 52.28
CA PRO A 245 26.64 47.93 52.36
C PRO A 245 25.52 48.90 52.84
N GLY A 246 24.30 48.41 53.05
CA GLY A 246 23.46 48.92 54.16
C GLY A 246 22.01 49.30 53.81
N GLY A 247 21.12 49.01 54.77
CA GLY A 247 19.78 49.59 54.83
C GLY A 247 18.68 48.65 55.32
N MET A 248 18.62 48.41 56.64
CA MET A 248 17.48 47.81 57.35
C MET A 248 16.28 48.77 57.38
N SER A 249 15.05 48.22 57.37
CA SER A 249 13.84 48.62 58.13
C SER A 249 12.66 47.82 57.55
N GLU A 250 12.08 46.80 58.18
CA GLU A 250 11.36 46.68 59.47
C GLU A 250 9.92 47.25 59.46
N MET A 251 9.03 46.50 60.15
CA MET A 251 7.62 46.73 60.50
C MET A 251 6.55 46.31 59.46
N GLN A 252 5.69 45.29 59.66
CA GLN A 252 4.87 44.78 60.79
C GLN A 252 3.44 45.36 60.82
N GLY A 253 2.46 44.45 60.90
CA GLY A 253 1.05 44.67 61.27
C GLY A 253 0.10 44.70 60.06
N GLY A 254 -1.07 44.06 60.06
CA GLY A 254 -1.86 43.39 61.10
C GLY A 254 -3.20 42.93 60.51
N MET A 255 -3.85 42.01 61.21
CA MET A 255 -5.13 41.33 60.92
C MET A 255 -6.35 42.22 60.63
N GLY A 256 -7.34 41.68 59.90
CA GLY A 256 -8.69 42.24 59.89
C GLY A 256 -9.69 41.50 58.99
N HIS A 257 -10.75 40.95 59.58
CA HIS A 257 -11.77 40.02 59.07
C HIS A 257 -12.84 40.58 58.08
N ARG A 258 -13.55 39.60 57.44
CA ARG A 258 -14.96 39.59 56.94
C ARG A 258 -15.25 40.46 55.69
N GLY A 259 -16.02 40.04 54.68
CA GLY A 259 -16.89 38.89 54.44
C GLY A 259 -17.95 39.31 53.40
N GLY A 260 -18.27 38.45 52.43
CA GLY A 260 -19.30 38.66 51.39
C GLY A 260 -18.85 38.02 50.06
N MET A 261 -19.25 36.77 49.75
CA MET A 261 -20.40 36.44 48.89
C MET A 261 -20.40 37.26 47.59
N ASP A 262 -19.94 36.71 46.47
CA ASP A 262 -20.82 36.00 45.53
C ASP A 262 -20.05 35.39 44.33
N GLU A 263 -20.64 34.34 43.77
CA GLU A 263 -20.55 33.82 42.39
C GLU A 263 -19.21 33.54 41.66
N GLY A 264 -19.14 32.34 41.08
CA GLY A 264 -18.36 32.07 39.87
C GLY A 264 -17.14 31.16 40.02
N ILE A 265 -17.35 29.84 40.17
CA ILE A 265 -16.26 28.88 39.93
C ILE A 265 -16.05 28.76 38.42
N GLN A 266 -15.21 29.65 37.89
CA GLN A 266 -14.45 29.42 36.66
C GLN A 266 -13.09 28.85 37.07
N GLN A 267 -12.91 27.54 36.95
CA GLN A 267 -11.57 26.94 36.91
C GLN A 267 -11.08 26.93 35.46
N MET A 268 -10.09 27.77 35.20
CA MET A 268 -9.21 27.68 34.05
C MET A 268 -8.42 26.36 34.14
N PRO A 269 -8.39 25.51 33.10
CA PRO A 269 -7.49 24.37 33.07
C PRO A 269 -6.08 24.82 32.70
N SER A 270 -5.11 24.33 33.47
CA SER A 270 -3.69 24.28 33.14
C SER A 270 -3.48 23.75 31.72
N MET A 271 -2.69 24.48 30.93
CA MET A 271 -2.15 24.03 29.65
C MET A 271 -1.40 22.71 29.83
N ASN A 272 -2.03 21.61 29.43
CA ASN A 272 -1.35 20.35 29.20
C ASN A 272 -1.21 20.18 27.69
N SER A 273 0.04 20.23 27.21
CA SER A 273 0.39 20.01 25.82
C SER A 273 0.16 18.54 25.46
N ASN A 274 -1.08 18.21 25.10
CA ASN A 274 -1.37 16.95 24.42
C ASN A 274 -0.88 17.06 22.98
N GLY A 275 0.30 16.49 22.74
CA GLY A 275 0.76 16.12 21.41
C GLY A 275 -0.23 15.14 20.81
N ASN A 276 -1.19 15.67 20.06
CA ASN A 276 -2.15 14.91 19.30
C ASN A 276 -1.40 14.26 18.13
N SER A 277 -0.74 13.14 18.38
CA SER A 277 -0.29 12.24 17.31
C SER A 277 -1.55 11.59 16.75
N SER A 278 -2.19 12.27 15.80
CA SER A 278 -3.23 11.65 14.97
C SER A 278 -2.71 10.30 14.48
N PRO A 279 -3.39 9.17 14.77
CA PRO A 279 -3.03 7.93 14.15
C PRO A 279 -3.25 8.12 12.66
N ILE A 280 -2.17 8.09 11.88
CA ILE A 280 -2.26 7.94 10.43
C ILE A 280 -2.83 6.55 10.21
N MET A 281 -4.17 6.44 10.24
CA MET A 281 -4.87 5.33 9.64
C MET A 281 -4.60 5.43 8.14
N SER A 282 -3.53 4.75 7.69
CA SER A 282 -3.41 4.43 6.29
C SER A 282 -4.45 3.36 5.99
N THR A 283 -5.68 3.77 5.69
CA THR A 283 -6.65 2.93 5.00
C THR A 283 -6.15 2.72 3.57
N ALA A 284 -5.10 1.92 3.41
CA ALA A 284 -4.87 1.28 2.13
C ALA A 284 -6.16 0.47 1.88
N PRO A 285 -6.85 0.65 0.74
CA PRO A 285 -8.04 -0.13 0.45
C PRO A 285 -7.61 -1.60 0.40
N GLN A 286 -7.87 -2.35 1.48
CA GLN A 286 -7.73 -3.80 1.44
C GLN A 286 -8.75 -4.30 0.44
N ASN A 287 -8.32 -5.07 -0.56
CA ASN A 287 -9.23 -5.59 -1.58
C ASN A 287 -10.38 -6.35 -0.89
N PRO A 288 -11.64 -5.88 -1.00
CA PRO A 288 -12.78 -6.54 -0.38
C PRO A 288 -12.95 -8.04 -0.69
N ILE A 289 -12.39 -8.54 -1.80
CA ILE A 289 -12.40 -9.98 -2.14
C ILE A 289 -11.63 -10.82 -1.10
N GLU A 290 -10.68 -10.21 -0.37
CA GLU A 290 -9.81 -10.90 0.60
C GLU A 290 -10.35 -10.86 2.04
N LEU A 291 -11.48 -10.20 2.30
CA LEU A 291 -11.96 -9.90 3.66
C LEU A 291 -12.72 -11.05 4.36
N LYS A 292 -12.96 -12.19 3.69
CA LYS A 292 -13.71 -13.32 4.25
C LYS A 292 -13.05 -14.66 3.90
#